data_AF-A0A9W6W8T6-F1
#
_entry.id   AF-A0A9W6W8T6-F1
#
_cell.length_a   1.000
_cell.length_b   1.000
_cell.length_c   1.000
_cell.angle_alpha   90.00
_cell.angle_beta   90.00
_cell.angle_gamma   90.00
#
_symmetry.space_group_name_H-M   'P 1'
#
loop_
_entity.id
_entity.type
_entity.pdbx_description
1 polymer ?
#
loop_
_entity_poly.entity_id
_entity_poly.type
_entity_poly.pdbx_seq_one_letter_code
_entity_poly.pdbx_strand_id
1 'polypeptide(L)'
;MFNRSFVRCFNTTARALESSCKEGTKINLSIYKAGKPIVALKDEEYPEWLWTLLDKDAQLEELKATDYFRYKRKILKKENVAHCKHNNFMSKMK
;
A
#
# COMPACT_ATOMS: atom_id res chain seq x y z
N MET A 1 27.29 24.63 9.34
CA MET A 1 26.35 23.73 10.06
C MET A 1 25.37 23.16 9.05
N PHE A 2 25.57 21.93 8.58
CA PHE A 2 24.63 21.27 7.67
C PHE A 2 23.90 20.14 8.40
N ASN A 3 22.64 20.37 8.73
CA ASN A 3 21.75 19.36 9.30
C ASN A 3 21.50 18.29 8.22
N ARG A 4 22.15 17.14 8.37
CA ARG A 4 21.81 15.91 7.63
C ARG A 4 20.44 15.45 8.12
N SER A 5 19.40 15.76 7.34
CA SER A 5 18.08 15.17 7.49
C SER A 5 18.22 13.64 7.42
N PHE A 6 17.91 12.97 8.53
CA PHE A 6 17.88 11.51 8.60
C PHE A 6 16.73 11.00 7.73
N VAL A 7 17.06 10.58 6.50
CA VAL A 7 16.11 9.84 5.67
C VAL A 7 15.92 8.47 6.31
N ARG A 8 14.76 8.24 6.92
CA ARG A 8 14.34 6.88 7.32
C ARG A 8 14.08 6.08 6.05
N CYS A 9 15.08 5.30 5.64
CA CYS A 9 14.89 4.22 4.69
C CYS A 9 14.28 3.03 5.45
N PHE A 10 13.00 2.75 5.23
CA PHE A 10 12.44 1.47 5.65
C PHE A 10 13.02 0.40 4.72
N ASN A 11 13.95 -0.40 5.25
CA ASN A 11 14.57 -1.50 4.53
C ASN A 11 13.53 -2.63 4.41
N THR A 12 13.10 -2.95 3.19
CA THR A 12 12.18 -4.06 2.91
C THR A 12 12.97 -5.36 2.84
N THR A 13 13.49 -5.84 3.97
CA THR A 13 13.79 -7.27 4.05
C THR A 13 12.45 -7.99 4.00
N ALA A 14 12.30 -8.95 3.08
CA ALA A 14 11.15 -9.84 3.00
C ALA A 14 11.14 -10.74 4.25
N ARG A 15 10.81 -10.14 5.38
CA ARG A 15 10.36 -10.84 6.57
C ARG A 15 9.11 -11.61 6.13
N ALA A 16 8.97 -12.85 6.59
CA ALA A 16 7.72 -13.60 6.43
C ALA A 16 6.54 -12.64 6.64
N LEU A 17 5.50 -12.76 5.80
CA LEU A 17 4.26 -11.97 5.87
C LEU A 17 3.56 -12.26 7.22
N GLU A 18 4.20 -11.85 8.31
CA GLU A 18 3.72 -11.92 9.67
C GLU A 18 2.80 -10.72 9.82
N SER A 19 1.57 -10.97 10.26
CA SER A 19 0.70 -9.88 10.63
C SER A 19 1.37 -9.05 11.71
N SER A 20 1.27 -7.72 11.59
CA SER A 20 1.80 -6.82 12.61
C SER A 20 1.02 -6.87 13.93
N CYS A 21 -0.18 -7.46 13.91
CA CYS A 21 -1.13 -7.46 15.02
C CYS A 21 -1.31 -8.88 15.54
N LYS A 22 -0.91 -9.12 16.79
CA LYS A 22 -1.11 -10.41 17.45
C LYS A 22 -2.59 -10.73 17.64
N GLU A 23 -2.91 -12.02 17.67
CA GLU A 23 -4.24 -12.51 18.04
C GLU A 23 -4.74 -11.88 19.36
N GLY A 24 -6.03 -11.61 19.47
CA GLY A 24 -6.61 -11.03 20.68
C GLY A 24 -6.50 -9.50 20.79
N THR A 25 -5.86 -8.83 19.83
CA THR A 25 -5.77 -7.36 19.83
C THR A 25 -7.16 -6.75 19.62
N LYS A 26 -7.62 -5.92 20.56
CA LYS A 26 -8.89 -5.19 20.45
C LYS A 26 -8.76 -4.07 19.43
N ILE A 27 -9.59 -4.12 18.39
CA ILE A 27 -9.64 -3.14 17.30
C ILE A 27 -10.82 -2.17 17.55
N ASN A 28 -10.50 -0.89 17.72
CA ASN A 28 -11.47 0.17 17.95
C ASN A 28 -12.13 0.63 16.63
N LEU A 29 -13.02 -0.20 16.08
CA LEU A 29 -13.82 0.08 14.88
C LEU A 29 -15.33 0.19 15.16
N SER A 30 -15.72 0.28 16.44
CA SER A 30 -17.13 0.37 16.83
C SER A 30 -17.74 1.72 16.44
N ILE A 31 -18.64 1.70 15.47
CA ILE A 31 -19.43 2.88 15.05
C ILE A 31 -20.63 3.08 16.01
N TYR A 32 -21.24 1.99 16.46
CA TYR A 32 -22.37 2.02 17.38
C TYR A 32 -21.91 1.98 18.84
N LYS A 33 -22.58 2.75 19.70
CA LYS A 33 -22.28 2.84 21.15
C LYS A 33 -22.46 1.51 21.90
N ALA A 34 -23.36 0.65 21.43
CA ALA A 34 -23.59 -0.70 21.97
C ALA A 34 -22.80 -1.80 21.24
N GLY A 35 -21.91 -1.43 20.31
CA GLY A 35 -21.11 -2.38 19.55
C GLY A 35 -20.00 -3.00 20.41
N LYS A 36 -19.91 -4.33 20.41
CA LYS A 36 -18.77 -5.04 21.01
C LYS A 36 -17.49 -4.70 20.24
N PRO A 37 -16.34 -4.53 20.91
CA PRO A 37 -15.08 -4.30 20.21
C PRO A 37 -14.72 -5.54 19.40
N ILE A 38 -14.34 -5.33 18.13
CA ILE A 38 -13.88 -6.40 17.25
C ILE A 38 -12.48 -6.80 17.71
N VAL A 39 -12.22 -8.10 17.77
CA VAL A 39 -10.94 -8.65 18.21
C VAL A 39 -10.23 -9.30 17.03
N ALA A 40 -8.93 -9.06 16.90
CA ALA A 40 -8.12 -9.70 15.87
C ALA A 40 -8.10 -11.22 16.08
N LEU A 41 -8.50 -11.96 15.05
CA LEU A 41 -8.40 -13.41 14.95
C LEU A 41 -6.95 -13.83 14.63
N LYS A 42 -6.71 -15.14 14.56
CA LYS A 42 -5.44 -15.72 14.09
C LYS A 42 -5.23 -15.46 12.60
N ASP A 43 -3.97 -15.40 12.18
CA ASP A 43 -3.58 -15.14 10.78
C ASP A 43 -4.16 -16.18 9.81
N GLU A 44 -4.25 -17.44 10.24
CA GLU A 44 -4.79 -18.56 9.45
C GLU A 44 -6.31 -18.49 9.25
N GLU A 45 -7.03 -17.77 10.11
CA GLU A 45 -8.48 -17.61 10.00
C GLU A 45 -8.85 -16.53 8.97
N TYR A 46 -7.90 -15.71 8.55
CA TYR A 46 -8.13 -14.72 7.50
C TYR A 46 -7.98 -15.34 6.11
N PRO A 47 -8.80 -14.90 5.15
CA PRO A 47 -8.67 -15.35 3.77
C PRO A 47 -7.29 -15.00 3.16
N GLU A 48 -6.80 -15.89 2.30
CA GLU A 48 -5.49 -15.75 1.64
C GLU A 48 -5.31 -14.44 0.86
N TRP A 49 -6.39 -13.92 0.25
CA TRP A 49 -6.34 -12.67 -0.53
C TRP A 49 -5.94 -11.45 0.30
N LEU A 50 -6.09 -11.49 1.63
CA LEU A 50 -5.71 -10.38 2.49
C LEU A 50 -4.20 -10.10 2.42
N TRP A 51 -3.40 -11.16 2.30
CA TRP A 51 -1.94 -11.09 2.31
C TRP A 51 -1.36 -10.56 0.99
N THR A 52 -2.09 -10.73 -0.11
CA THR A 52 -1.69 -10.21 -1.43
C THR A 52 -2.09 -8.75 -1.65
N LEU A 53 -2.87 -8.14 -0.75
CA LEU A 53 -3.41 -6.79 -0.90
C LEU A 53 -2.35 -5.67 -0.87
N LEU A 54 -1.18 -5.92 -0.28
CA LEU A 54 -0.09 -4.94 -0.25
C LEU A 54 0.88 -5.10 -1.42
N ASP A 55 0.80 -6.21 -2.15
CA ASP A 55 1.60 -6.44 -3.34
C ASP A 55 1.00 -5.68 -4.53
N LYS A 56 1.63 -4.55 -4.85
CA LYS A 56 1.20 -3.67 -5.94
C LYS A 56 1.41 -4.30 -7.31
N ASP A 57 2.36 -5.22 -7.44
CA ASP A 57 2.70 -5.84 -8.72
C ASP A 57 1.72 -6.98 -9.00
N ALA A 58 1.42 -7.81 -7.99
CA ALA A 58 0.35 -8.81 -8.07
C ALA A 58 -1.00 -8.18 -8.49
N GLN A 59 -1.38 -7.05 -7.88
CA GLN A 59 -2.59 -6.32 -8.26
C GLN A 59 -2.56 -5.75 -9.68
N LEU A 60 -1.40 -5.36 -10.18
CA LEU A 60 -1.28 -4.84 -11.54
C LEU A 60 -1.41 -5.95 -12.58
N GLU A 61 -0.84 -7.13 -12.32
CA GLU A 61 -0.99 -8.29 -13.20
C GLU A 61 -2.42 -8.85 -13.17
N GLU A 62 -3.06 -8.92 -12.00
CA GLU A 62 -4.47 -9.29 -11.90
C GLU A 62 -5.37 -8.30 -12.67
N LEU A 63 -5.11 -6.99 -12.52
CA LEU A 63 -5.86 -5.96 -13.23
C LEU A 63 -5.65 -6.03 -14.74
N LYS A 64 -4.46 -6.39 -15.19
CA LYS A 64 -4.12 -6.58 -16.61
C LYS A 64 -4.84 -7.79 -17.19
N ALA A 65 -5.02 -8.85 -16.41
CA ALA A 65 -5.76 -10.05 -16.80
C ALA A 65 -7.29 -9.82 -16.81
N THR A 66 -7.83 -9.06 -15.85
CA THR A 66 -9.28 -8.86 -15.67
C THR A 66 -9.85 -7.69 -16.48
N ASP A 67 -9.22 -6.51 -16.42
CA ASP A 67 -9.66 -5.28 -17.10
C ASP A 67 -8.46 -4.53 -17.70
N TYR A 68 -8.11 -4.94 -18.93
CA TYR A 68 -7.01 -4.38 -19.70
C TYR A 68 -7.11 -2.86 -19.91
N PHE A 69 -8.32 -2.33 -20.12
CA PHE A 69 -8.50 -0.88 -20.35
C PHE A 69 -8.25 -0.09 -19.07
N ARG A 70 -8.71 -0.58 -17.92
CA ARG A 70 -8.41 0.05 -16.62
C ARG A 70 -6.93 -0.05 -16.28
N TYR A 71 -6.28 -1.17 -16.59
CA TYR A 71 -4.83 -1.32 -16.50
C TYR A 71 -4.12 -0.25 -17.35
N LYS A 72 -4.44 -0.12 -18.64
CA LYS A 72 -3.83 0.86 -19.55
C LYS A 72 -4.02 2.31 -19.07
N ARG A 73 -5.22 2.68 -18.63
CA ARG A 73 -5.47 4.02 -18.06
C ARG A 73 -4.58 4.31 -16.85
N LYS A 74 -4.37 3.31 -15.98
CA LYS A 74 -3.52 3.45 -14.79
C LYS A 74 -2.05 3.67 -15.17
N ILE A 75 -1.55 2.95 -16.17
CA ILE A 75 -0.18 3.11 -16.69
C ILE A 75 0.02 4.49 -17.34
N LEU A 76 -0.86 4.89 -18.26
CA LEU A 76 -0.79 6.20 -18.91
C LEU A 76 -0.83 7.35 -17.90
N LYS A 77 -1.66 7.24 -16.85
CA LYS A 77 -1.69 8.25 -15.79
C LYS A 77 -0.36 8.35 -15.06
N LYS A 78 0.31 7.23 -14.77
CA LYS A 78 1.64 7.23 -14.12
C LYS A 78 2.68 7.92 -15.00
N GLU A 79 2.70 7.59 -16.29
CA GLU A 79 3.61 8.18 -17.28
C GLU A 79 3.38 9.68 -17.43
N ASN A 80 2.13 10.12 -17.58
CA ASN A 80 1.77 11.52 -17.68
C ASN A 80 2.18 12.31 -16.42
N VAL A 81 1.94 11.75 -15.23
CA VAL A 81 2.36 12.37 -13.98
C VAL A 81 3.88 12.48 -13.89
N ALA A 82 4.63 11.44 -14.30
CA ALA A 82 6.09 11.47 -14.33
C ALA A 82 6.62 12.53 -15.30
N HIS A 83 6.02 12.62 -16.49
CA HIS A 83 6.35 13.62 -17.50
C HIS A 83 6.07 15.05 -16.99
N CYS A 84 4.90 15.31 -16.41
CA CYS A 84 4.59 16.61 -15.81
C CYS A 84 5.55 16.98 -14.68
N LYS A 85 5.90 16.03 -13.80
CA LYS A 85 6.88 16.25 -12.73
C LYS A 85 8.26 16.59 -13.28
N HIS A 86 8.70 15.89 -14.32
CA HIS A 86 9.98 16.14 -14.98
C HIS A 86 10.02 17.54 -15.60
N ASN A 87 8.99 17.93 -16.34
CA ASN A 87 8.92 19.26 -16.96
C ASN A 87 8.85 20.37 -15.91
N ASN A 88 8.07 20.18 -14.85
CA ASN A 88 8.02 21.12 -13.73
C ASN A 88 9.37 21.25 -13.01
N PHE A 89 10.14 20.16 -12.93
CA PHE A 89 11.50 20.17 -12.38
C PHE A 89 12.46 20.94 -13.29
N MET A 90 12.49 20.62 -14.59
CA MET A 90 13.36 21.30 -15.57
C MET A 90 13.05 22.79 -15.71
N SER A 91 11.78 23.18 -15.60
CA SER A 91 11.37 24.58 -15.62
C SER A 91 11.85 25.37 -14.41
N LYS A 92 12.06 24.72 -13.25
CA LYS A 92 12.56 25.38 -12.02
C LYS A 92 14.08 25.46 -11.95
N MET A 93 14.78 24.68 -12.78
CA MET A 93 16.24 24.69 -12.87
C MET A 93 16.78 25.76 -13.84
N LYS A 94 15.90 26.39 -14.61
CA LYS A 94 16.20 27.56 -15.42
C LYS A 94 15.97 28.82 -14.59
#